data_AF-A0A6I4M272-F1
#
_entry.id   AF-A0A6I4M272-F1
#
_cell.length_a   1.000
_cell.length_b   1.000
_cell.length_c   1.000
_cell.angle_alpha   90.00
_cell.angle_beta   90.00
_cell.angle_gamma   90.00
#
_symmetry.space_group_name_H-M   'P 1'
#
loop_
_entity.id
_entity.type
_entity.pdbx_description
1 polymer ?
#
loop_
_entity_poly.entity_id
_entity_poly.type
_entity_poly.pdbx_seq_one_letter_code
_entity_poly.pdbx_strand_id
1 'polypeptide(L)'
;MPEPYLTEVGWAGSALRVAGAIRRDDDLPAVPELELLLRERDGDGLLRLPASAADESGLITFEALVDVASVGSGGPLPGGLWDVGLAIGPPPAGRVVDLGPERAPGLDTSPRRRFLPGAVTVAAYFGDRGALSIDVGGHSHVAGTTRADGVAWDGRRAEIVITGHIDRSWLSMPVSGTLTLTERSTRRAFEVIAALDETGDRLGYRAALPVSRAFVDDPLPRGTWDVSLCLAFSGMHRELGVLAPEAAVDVQVWRRLRHVRVSSSSAPDPLAITVGRA
;
A
#
# COMPACT_ATOMS: atom_id res chain seq x y z
N MET A 1 13.20 23.71 14.78
CA MET A 1 13.31 22.37 14.15
C MET A 1 11.99 21.67 14.42
N PRO A 2 11.34 21.12 13.39
CA PRO A 2 10.11 20.36 13.59
C PRO A 2 10.43 19.04 14.31
N GLU A 3 9.52 18.59 15.18
CA GLU A 3 9.75 17.49 16.13
C GLU A 3 8.77 16.33 15.87
N PRO A 4 9.22 15.06 15.88
CA PRO A 4 10.60 14.55 15.89
C PRO A 4 11.26 14.65 14.50
N TYR A 5 12.58 14.85 14.47
CA TYR A 5 13.37 14.97 13.25
C TYR A 5 14.13 13.67 12.96
N LEU A 6 13.70 12.94 11.93
CA LEU A 6 14.28 11.64 11.60
C LEU A 6 15.58 11.80 10.79
N THR A 7 16.66 11.15 11.23
CA THR A 7 17.99 11.28 10.60
C THR A 7 18.50 9.99 9.97
N GLU A 8 17.98 8.83 10.38
CA GLU A 8 18.40 7.53 9.84
C GLU A 8 17.25 6.53 9.83
N VAL A 9 17.13 5.80 8.70
CA VAL A 9 16.32 4.59 8.56
C VAL A 9 17.08 3.60 7.69
N GLY A 10 17.45 2.46 8.25
CA GLY A 10 18.24 1.47 7.53
C GLY A 10 18.34 0.13 8.25
N TRP A 11 18.74 -0.91 7.51
CA TRP A 11 18.95 -2.23 8.10
C TRP A 11 20.33 -2.29 8.76
N ALA A 12 20.35 -2.59 10.07
CA ALA A 12 21.54 -2.92 10.84
C ALA A 12 21.51 -4.43 11.15
N GLY A 13 22.12 -5.23 10.29
CA GLY A 13 22.01 -6.69 10.37
C GLY A 13 20.59 -7.18 10.01
N SER A 14 19.90 -7.81 10.96
CA SER A 14 18.49 -8.22 10.83
C SER A 14 17.48 -7.20 11.34
N ALA A 15 17.94 -6.20 12.10
CA ALA A 15 17.08 -5.19 12.70
C ALA A 15 16.98 -3.95 11.82
N LEU A 16 15.81 -3.31 11.80
CA LEU A 16 15.63 -1.99 11.23
C LEU A 16 16.04 -0.95 12.30
N ARG A 17 17.07 -0.17 11.99
CA ARG A 17 17.51 0.97 12.81
C ARG A 17 16.72 2.21 12.42
N VAL A 18 16.17 2.87 13.43
CA VAL A 18 15.43 4.14 13.31
C VAL A 18 16.06 5.11 14.29
N ALA A 19 16.64 6.21 13.79
CA ALA A 19 17.30 7.20 14.63
C ALA A 19 16.94 8.63 14.22
N GLY A 20 16.98 9.54 15.18
CA GLY A 20 16.60 10.93 14.99
C GLY A 20 16.95 11.81 16.17
N ALA A 21 16.42 13.02 16.16
CA ALA A 21 16.55 13.98 17.24
C ALA A 21 15.21 14.65 17.55
N ILE A 22 15.00 14.98 18.81
CA ILE A 22 13.94 15.87 19.27
C ILE A 22 14.58 17.10 19.89
N ARG A 23 13.96 18.26 19.69
CA ARG A 23 14.40 19.47 20.41
C ARG A 23 14.10 19.27 21.89
N ARG A 24 15.02 19.70 22.73
CA ARG A 24 14.77 19.76 24.15
C ARG A 24 13.77 20.88 24.43
N ASP A 25 12.65 20.52 25.05
CA ASP A 25 11.70 21.46 25.61
C ASP A 25 11.96 21.59 27.12
N ASP A 26 11.58 22.72 27.72
CA ASP A 26 11.86 22.99 29.14
C ASP A 26 11.15 21.99 30.09
N ASP A 27 10.05 21.38 29.61
CA ASP A 27 9.25 20.40 30.33
C ASP A 27 9.80 18.95 30.22
N LEU A 28 10.83 18.71 29.40
CA LEU A 28 11.43 17.39 29.25
C LEU A 28 12.62 17.20 30.20
N PRO A 29 12.71 16.05 30.89
CA PRO A 29 13.93 15.72 31.64
C PRO A 29 15.12 15.61 30.70
N ALA A 30 16.34 15.68 31.25
CA ALA A 30 17.58 15.64 30.46
C ALA A 30 17.70 14.39 29.57
N VAL A 31 17.15 13.26 30.04
CA VAL A 31 17.04 12.02 29.29
C VAL A 31 15.62 11.50 29.50
N PRO A 32 14.67 11.79 28.59
CA PRO A 32 13.32 11.26 28.70
C PRO A 32 13.29 9.76 28.39
N GLU A 33 12.28 9.09 28.93
CA GLU A 33 11.93 7.75 28.48
C GLU A 33 11.39 7.86 27.05
N LEU A 34 12.01 7.13 26.12
CA LEU A 34 11.62 7.09 24.72
C LEU A 34 11.30 5.64 24.32
N GLU A 35 10.18 5.47 23.63
CA GLU A 35 9.81 4.19 23.05
C GLU A 35 9.43 4.37 21.58
N LEU A 36 9.91 3.47 20.73
CA LEU A 36 9.37 3.33 19.39
C LEU A 36 8.04 2.58 19.47
N LEU A 37 6.99 3.18 18.92
CA LEU A 37 5.66 2.61 18.89
C LEU A 37 5.38 2.08 17.48
N LEU A 38 5.06 0.79 17.38
CA LEU A 38 4.55 0.18 16.16
C LEU A 38 3.06 -0.10 16.36
N ARG A 39 2.22 0.53 15.53
CA ARG A 39 0.77 0.36 15.56
C ARG A 39 0.30 -0.29 14.26
N GLU A 40 -0.38 -1.41 14.37
CA GLU A 40 -0.99 -2.04 13.21
C GLU A 40 -2.10 -1.14 12.65
N ARG A 41 -2.09 -0.91 11.33
CA ARG A 41 -3.03 0.02 10.68
C ARG A 41 -4.44 -0.58 10.55
N ASP A 42 -4.50 -1.87 10.24
CA ASP A 42 -5.74 -2.58 9.94
C ASP A 42 -6.23 -3.46 11.12
N GLY A 43 -5.55 -3.37 12.28
CA GLY A 43 -5.79 -4.22 13.44
C GLY A 43 -5.63 -3.47 14.78
N ASP A 44 -5.59 -4.21 15.87
CA ASP A 44 -5.39 -3.70 17.23
C ASP A 44 -3.96 -3.92 17.75
N GLY A 45 -3.06 -4.43 16.90
CA GLY A 45 -1.67 -4.64 17.22
C GLY A 45 -0.98 -3.35 17.70
N LEU A 46 -0.40 -3.41 18.90
CA LEU A 46 0.40 -2.33 19.46
C LEU A 46 1.66 -2.91 20.11
N LEU A 47 2.81 -2.45 19.66
CA LEU A 47 4.10 -2.86 20.17
C LEU A 47 4.93 -1.65 20.56
N ARG A 48 5.51 -1.71 21.76
CA ARG A 48 6.44 -0.71 22.30
C ARG A 48 7.83 -1.32 22.33
N LEU A 49 8.79 -0.63 21.74
CA LEU A 49 10.18 -1.03 21.71
C LEU A 49 11.01 0.04 22.41
N PRO A 50 11.98 -0.33 23.26
CA PRO A 50 12.83 0.65 23.91
C PRO A 50 13.63 1.43 22.88
N ALA A 51 13.73 2.75 23.08
CA ALA A 51 14.65 3.61 22.34
C ALA A 51 15.70 4.16 23.31
N SER A 52 16.98 4.09 22.92
CA SER A 52 18.03 4.79 23.67
C SER A 52 17.93 6.29 23.42
N ALA A 53 18.12 7.08 24.46
CA ALA A 53 18.13 8.54 24.41
C ALA A 53 19.47 9.08 24.90
N ALA A 54 20.01 10.09 24.23
CA ALA A 54 21.20 10.82 24.68
C ALA A 54 21.03 12.33 24.49
N ASP A 55 21.64 13.11 25.37
CA ASP A 55 21.66 14.58 25.27
C ASP A 55 22.93 15.01 24.53
N GLU A 56 22.75 15.59 23.34
CA GLU A 56 23.82 16.06 22.48
C GLU A 56 23.57 17.51 22.06
N SER A 57 24.33 18.43 22.64
CA SER A 57 24.35 19.84 22.23
C SER A 57 22.98 20.53 22.27
N GLY A 58 22.13 20.19 23.25
CA GLY A 58 20.79 20.77 23.39
C GLY A 58 19.70 20.07 22.56
N LEU A 59 20.03 18.94 21.93
CA LEU A 59 19.08 18.03 21.31
C LEU A 59 19.08 16.70 22.07
N ILE A 60 17.92 16.05 22.11
CA ILE A 60 17.84 14.67 22.59
C ILE A 60 17.88 13.79 21.35
N THR A 61 18.98 13.08 21.14
CA THR A 61 19.10 12.06 20.08
C THR A 61 18.43 10.78 20.55
N PHE A 62 17.83 10.05 19.61
CA PHE A 62 17.23 8.76 19.88
C PHE A 62 17.63 7.73 18.85
N GLU A 63 17.69 6.48 19.29
CA GLU A 63 17.89 5.31 18.43
C GLU A 63 17.03 4.15 18.92
N ALA A 64 16.35 3.49 17.99
CA ALA A 64 15.62 2.27 18.24
C ALA A 64 15.98 1.20 17.19
N LEU A 65 16.03 -0.05 17.63
CA LEU A 65 16.24 -1.22 16.78
C LEU A 65 14.97 -2.07 16.76
N VAL A 66 14.41 -2.28 15.57
CA VAL A 66 13.27 -3.18 15.35
C VAL A 66 13.78 -4.48 14.78
N ASP A 67 14.01 -5.49 15.63
CA ASP A 67 14.26 -6.84 15.15
C ASP A 67 12.94 -7.50 14.74
N VAL A 68 12.59 -7.40 13.46
CA VAL A 68 11.33 -7.90 12.92
C VAL A 68 11.21 -9.43 13.05
N ALA A 69 12.33 -10.16 13.21
CA ALA A 69 12.32 -11.60 13.45
C ALA A 69 12.09 -11.96 14.94
N SER A 70 12.28 -11.01 15.86
CA SER A 70 12.17 -11.21 17.30
C SER A 70 11.79 -9.89 18.01
N VAL A 71 10.51 -9.54 17.96
CA VAL A 71 9.95 -8.40 18.68
C VAL A 71 9.41 -8.80 20.05
N GLY A 72 9.54 -7.91 21.05
CA GLY A 72 8.90 -8.06 22.36
C GLY A 72 9.21 -9.38 23.06
N SER A 73 8.19 -10.23 23.22
CA SER A 73 8.25 -11.56 23.86
C SER A 73 9.03 -12.63 23.07
N GLY A 74 9.72 -12.26 21.98
CA GLY A 74 10.66 -13.10 21.25
C GLY A 74 10.10 -13.76 19.98
N GLY A 75 8.89 -13.38 19.55
CA GLY A 75 8.29 -13.82 18.29
C GLY A 75 8.50 -12.82 17.16
N PRO A 76 8.34 -13.22 15.87
CA PRO A 76 8.41 -12.27 14.76
C PRO A 76 7.26 -11.27 14.82
N LEU A 77 7.47 -10.08 14.24
CA LEU A 77 6.40 -9.10 14.05
C LEU A 77 5.31 -9.73 13.17
N PRO A 78 4.03 -9.70 13.58
CA PRO A 78 2.96 -10.27 12.77
C PRO A 78 2.87 -9.62 11.38
N GLY A 79 2.44 -10.42 10.41
CA GLY A 79 2.19 -9.94 9.06
C GLY A 79 1.11 -8.85 9.06
N GLY A 80 1.38 -7.74 8.37
CA GLY A 80 0.52 -6.58 8.39
C GLY A 80 1.28 -5.29 8.09
N LEU A 81 0.55 -4.18 8.12
CA LEU A 81 1.10 -2.85 7.94
C LEU A 81 1.16 -2.11 9.27
N TRP A 82 2.35 -1.67 9.63
CA TRP A 82 2.65 -1.06 10.93
C TRP A 82 3.08 0.40 10.74
N ASP A 83 2.39 1.30 11.41
CA ASP A 83 2.74 2.71 11.52
C ASP A 83 3.75 2.93 12.63
N VAL A 84 4.80 3.71 12.33
CA VAL A 84 5.92 3.95 13.24
C VAL A 84 5.80 5.34 13.87
N GLY A 85 5.67 5.37 15.19
CA GLY A 85 5.70 6.60 15.99
C GLY A 85 6.78 6.55 17.07
N LEU A 86 7.04 7.70 17.68
CA LEU A 86 7.89 7.87 18.86
C LEU A 86 7.02 8.30 20.03
N ALA A 87 6.97 7.49 21.08
CA ALA A 87 6.41 7.89 22.37
C ALA A 87 7.49 8.59 23.20
N ILE A 88 7.17 9.77 23.72
CA ILE A 88 8.07 10.63 24.49
C ILE A 88 7.46 10.82 25.88
N GLY A 89 8.16 10.31 26.90
CA GLY A 89 7.74 10.34 28.29
C GLY A 89 6.86 9.15 28.71
N PRO A 90 6.64 8.97 30.03
CA PRO A 90 5.95 7.81 30.56
C PRO A 90 4.44 7.86 30.27
N PRO A 91 3.78 6.72 30.01
CA PRO A 91 2.32 6.65 29.95
C PRO A 91 1.67 7.03 31.29
N PRO A 92 0.43 7.56 31.30
CA PRO A 92 -0.36 7.98 30.15
C PRO A 92 -0.07 9.41 29.68
N ALA A 93 0.82 10.14 30.37
CA ALA A 93 1.10 11.55 30.12
C ALA A 93 2.02 11.79 28.91
N GLY A 94 2.72 10.75 28.44
CA GLY A 94 3.59 10.82 27.29
C GLY A 94 2.85 11.13 25.99
N ARG A 95 3.51 11.88 25.11
CA ARG A 95 2.99 12.21 23.77
C ARG A 95 3.51 11.20 22.75
N VAL A 96 2.69 10.85 21.77
CA VAL A 96 3.11 10.03 20.63
C VAL A 96 3.15 10.92 19.39
N VAL A 97 4.25 10.87 18.64
CA VAL A 97 4.41 11.62 17.41
C VAL A 97 4.81 10.70 16.27
N ASP A 98 4.20 10.87 15.10
CA ASP A 98 4.53 10.08 13.91
C ASP A 98 5.95 10.40 13.44
N LEU A 99 6.71 9.36 13.10
CA LEU A 99 8.06 9.50 12.56
C LEU A 99 8.03 9.60 11.04
N GLY A 100 8.86 10.46 10.46
CA GLY A 100 9.07 10.53 9.02
C GLY A 100 8.61 11.83 8.32
N PRO A 101 7.48 12.48 8.66
CA PRO A 101 7.05 13.70 7.99
C PRO A 101 8.16 14.76 8.02
N GLU A 102 8.87 14.81 9.13
CA GLU A 102 9.98 15.73 9.41
C GLU A 102 11.29 14.92 9.48
N ARG A 103 12.19 15.18 8.54
CA ARG A 103 13.40 14.36 8.34
C ARG A 103 14.57 15.13 7.71
N ALA A 104 15.76 14.55 7.83
CA ALA A 104 16.98 15.07 7.21
C ALA A 104 16.82 15.19 5.68
N PRO A 105 17.22 16.32 5.05
CA PRO A 105 17.06 16.51 3.60
C PRO A 105 17.88 15.52 2.76
N GLY A 106 18.92 14.91 3.35
CA GLY A 106 19.72 13.85 2.73
C GLY A 106 19.31 12.44 3.13
N LEU A 107 18.23 12.25 3.90
CA LEU A 107 17.76 10.92 4.25
C LEU A 107 17.23 10.23 3.00
N ASP A 108 17.80 9.07 2.68
CA ASP A 108 17.33 8.27 1.56
C ASP A 108 15.94 7.69 1.87
N THR A 109 14.95 8.14 1.09
CA THR A 109 13.54 7.80 1.23
C THR A 109 13.13 6.55 0.43
N SER A 110 14.08 5.90 -0.23
CA SER A 110 13.80 4.67 -0.98
C SER A 110 13.36 3.55 -0.03
N PRO A 111 12.37 2.71 -0.40
CA PRO A 111 11.96 1.60 0.43
C PRO A 111 13.12 0.67 0.81
N ARG A 112 13.24 0.39 2.10
CA ARG A 112 14.23 -0.51 2.67
C ARG A 112 13.64 -1.91 2.78
N ARG A 113 14.01 -2.78 1.85
CA ARG A 113 13.55 -4.17 1.82
C ARG A 113 14.50 -5.13 2.53
N ARG A 114 13.92 -6.15 3.15
CA ARG A 114 14.62 -7.31 3.69
C ARG A 114 13.78 -8.55 3.52
N PHE A 115 14.43 -9.68 3.27
CA PHE A 115 13.80 -10.99 3.34
C PHE A 115 14.20 -11.65 4.65
N LEU A 116 13.22 -12.03 5.45
CA LEU A 116 13.41 -12.80 6.68
C LEU A 116 13.38 -14.31 6.36
N PRO A 117 13.83 -15.17 7.30
CA PRO A 117 13.62 -16.60 7.20
C PRO A 117 12.15 -16.95 6.91
N GLY A 118 11.91 -17.99 6.10
CA GLY A 118 10.56 -18.36 5.67
C GLY A 118 9.99 -17.54 4.50
N ALA A 119 10.85 -16.76 3.81
CA ALA A 119 10.47 -15.91 2.67
C ALA A 119 9.48 -14.78 3.00
N VAL A 120 9.40 -14.40 4.27
CA VAL A 120 8.62 -13.22 4.68
C VAL A 120 9.35 -11.97 4.20
N THR A 121 8.69 -11.17 3.36
CA THR A 121 9.20 -9.88 2.89
C THR A 121 8.88 -8.82 3.92
N VAL A 122 9.85 -7.96 4.22
CA VAL A 122 9.67 -6.78 5.07
C VAL A 122 10.14 -5.55 4.33
N ALA A 123 9.33 -4.49 4.33
CA ALA A 123 9.67 -3.22 3.72
C ALA A 123 9.40 -2.06 4.68
N ALA A 124 10.43 -1.25 4.98
CA ALA A 124 10.27 0.03 5.65
C ALA A 124 10.29 1.16 4.62
N TYR A 125 9.34 2.09 4.67
CA TYR A 125 9.16 3.12 3.64
C TYR A 125 8.36 4.31 4.17
N PHE A 126 8.41 5.41 3.43
CA PHE A 126 7.63 6.61 3.73
C PHE A 126 6.35 6.62 2.89
N GLY A 127 5.20 6.74 3.55
CA GLY A 127 3.87 6.80 2.93
C GLY A 127 3.54 8.15 2.29
N ASP A 128 2.28 8.30 1.88
CA ASP A 128 1.71 9.49 1.22
C ASP A 128 1.90 10.79 2.04
N ARG A 129 1.80 10.71 3.36
CA ARG A 129 2.02 11.83 4.29
C ARG A 129 3.47 11.94 4.78
N GLY A 130 4.38 11.17 4.19
CA GLY A 130 5.78 11.11 4.60
C GLY A 130 6.00 10.35 5.91
N ALA A 131 4.97 9.77 6.53
CA ALA A 131 5.12 8.95 7.73
C ALA A 131 5.81 7.61 7.41
N LEU A 132 6.66 7.16 8.31
CA LEU A 132 7.38 5.89 8.23
C LEU A 132 6.42 4.74 8.58
N SER A 133 6.37 3.74 7.70
CA SER A 133 5.62 2.50 7.92
C SER A 133 6.49 1.29 7.64
N ILE A 134 6.13 0.15 8.23
CA ILE A 134 6.74 -1.17 8.02
C ILE A 134 5.65 -2.12 7.50
N ASP A 135 5.82 -2.66 6.30
CA ASP A 135 4.99 -3.74 5.76
C ASP A 135 5.68 -5.08 6.01
N VAL A 136 4.95 -6.03 6.60
CA VAL A 136 5.40 -7.39 6.86
C VAL A 136 4.50 -8.37 6.10
N GLY A 137 5.11 -9.15 5.21
CA GLY A 137 4.46 -10.21 4.45
C GLY A 137 4.00 -9.81 3.05
N GLY A 138 3.98 -8.53 2.68
CA GLY A 138 3.65 -8.09 1.32
C GLY A 138 2.19 -8.36 0.93
N HIS A 139 1.30 -8.37 1.93
CA HIS A 139 -0.13 -8.55 1.70
C HIS A 139 -0.69 -7.31 0.99
N SER A 140 -1.78 -7.50 0.23
CA SER A 140 -2.51 -6.36 -0.33
C SER A 140 -3.21 -5.60 0.79
N HIS A 141 -2.96 -4.29 0.85
CA HIS A 141 -3.59 -3.40 1.80
C HIS A 141 -4.52 -2.43 1.08
N VAL A 142 -5.74 -2.27 1.61
CA VAL A 142 -6.73 -1.32 1.07
C VAL A 142 -6.16 0.10 1.11
N ALA A 143 -6.21 0.79 -0.03
CA ALA A 143 -5.64 2.12 -0.23
C ALA A 143 -6.70 3.16 -0.64
N GLY A 144 -7.98 2.84 -0.42
CA GLY A 144 -9.11 3.69 -0.80
C GLY A 144 -9.65 3.33 -2.18
N THR A 145 -10.08 4.33 -2.94
CA THR A 145 -10.74 4.14 -4.23
C THR A 145 -10.18 5.07 -5.30
N THR A 146 -10.17 4.61 -6.54
CA THR A 146 -9.97 5.45 -7.73
C THR A 146 -11.18 5.35 -8.67
N ARG A 147 -11.41 6.35 -9.51
CA ARG A 147 -12.46 6.30 -10.53
C ARG A 147 -11.85 5.88 -11.87
N ALA A 148 -12.48 4.93 -12.55
CA ALA A 148 -12.17 4.67 -13.94
C ALA A 148 -12.64 5.85 -14.82
N ASP A 149 -11.79 6.28 -15.74
CA ASP A 149 -12.14 7.29 -16.75
C ASP A 149 -13.06 6.71 -17.82
N GLY A 150 -12.94 5.41 -18.09
CA GLY A 150 -13.72 4.75 -19.12
C GLY A 150 -13.68 3.24 -19.04
N VAL A 151 -14.79 2.64 -19.49
CA VAL A 151 -14.90 1.21 -19.78
C VAL A 151 -15.44 1.11 -21.19
N ALA A 152 -14.75 0.38 -22.07
CA ALA A 152 -15.09 0.31 -23.49
C ALA A 152 -14.93 -1.10 -24.05
N TRP A 153 -15.74 -1.45 -25.04
CA TRP A 153 -15.57 -2.67 -25.82
C TRP A 153 -14.63 -2.45 -26.99
N ASP A 154 -13.53 -3.20 -27.05
CA ASP A 154 -12.70 -3.31 -28.25
C ASP A 154 -13.18 -4.51 -29.06
N GLY A 155 -14.01 -4.26 -30.08
CA GLY A 155 -14.52 -5.31 -30.95
C GLY A 155 -13.48 -5.97 -31.86
N ARG A 156 -12.30 -5.36 -32.06
CA ARG A 156 -11.22 -5.93 -32.88
C ARG A 156 -10.48 -7.02 -32.13
N ARG A 157 -10.23 -6.79 -30.85
CA ARG A 157 -9.56 -7.74 -29.94
C ARG A 157 -10.53 -8.60 -29.13
N ALA A 158 -11.79 -8.18 -29.12
CA ALA A 158 -12.87 -8.79 -28.36
C ALA A 158 -12.59 -8.80 -26.85
N GLU A 159 -12.16 -7.64 -26.34
CA GLU A 159 -11.74 -7.33 -24.98
C GLU A 159 -12.54 -6.16 -24.39
N ILE A 160 -12.71 -6.14 -23.07
CA ILE A 160 -13.16 -4.94 -22.35
C ILE A 160 -11.93 -4.16 -21.93
N VAL A 161 -11.81 -2.91 -22.36
CA VAL A 161 -10.72 -2.02 -21.99
C VAL A 161 -11.19 -1.13 -20.84
N ILE A 162 -10.44 -1.14 -19.74
CA ILE A 162 -10.64 -0.25 -18.60
C ILE A 162 -9.49 0.73 -18.56
N THR A 163 -9.81 2.02 -18.47
CA THR A 163 -8.84 3.12 -18.33
C THR A 163 -9.18 3.97 -17.13
N GLY A 164 -8.16 4.55 -16.50
CA GLY A 164 -8.33 5.55 -15.45
C GLY A 164 -7.01 6.23 -15.12
N HIS A 165 -7.03 7.04 -14.07
CA HIS A 165 -5.84 7.66 -13.52
C HIS A 165 -5.85 7.62 -12.00
N ILE A 166 -4.67 7.76 -11.41
CA ILE A 166 -4.49 8.02 -9.99
C ILE A 166 -3.59 9.24 -9.81
N ASP A 167 -3.74 9.91 -8.67
CA ASP A 167 -2.87 11.01 -8.26
C ASP A 167 -1.45 10.47 -8.02
N ARG A 168 -0.48 11.01 -8.75
CA ARG A 168 0.93 10.61 -8.62
C ARG A 168 1.56 11.11 -7.33
N SER A 169 1.01 12.13 -6.67
CA SER A 169 1.57 12.65 -5.42
C SER A 169 1.70 11.60 -4.32
N TRP A 170 0.96 10.49 -4.42
CA TRP A 170 1.03 9.35 -3.49
C TRP A 170 2.17 8.39 -3.82
N LEU A 171 2.82 8.54 -4.97
CA LEU A 171 3.84 7.64 -5.49
C LEU A 171 5.20 8.35 -5.57
N SER A 172 6.08 8.02 -4.62
CA SER A 172 7.46 8.49 -4.59
C SER A 172 8.43 7.56 -5.33
N MET A 173 7.94 6.50 -5.98
CA MET A 173 8.76 5.43 -6.55
C MET A 173 8.08 4.74 -7.75
N PRO A 174 8.85 4.01 -8.58
CA PRO A 174 8.28 3.21 -9.67
C PRO A 174 7.34 2.12 -9.14
N VAL A 175 6.20 1.96 -9.81
CA VAL A 175 5.18 0.97 -9.48
C VAL A 175 4.83 0.12 -10.70
N SER A 176 4.35 -1.09 -10.46
CA SER A 176 3.64 -1.92 -11.46
C SER A 176 2.16 -1.99 -11.11
N GLY A 177 1.30 -2.12 -12.12
CA GLY A 177 -0.15 -2.17 -11.95
C GLY A 177 -0.74 -3.51 -12.38
N THR A 178 -1.63 -4.06 -11.56
CA THR A 178 -2.46 -5.22 -11.89
C THR A 178 -3.91 -4.86 -11.58
N LEU A 179 -4.82 -5.12 -12.51
CA LEU A 179 -6.24 -5.01 -12.27
C LEU A 179 -6.75 -6.38 -11.82
N THR A 180 -7.25 -6.44 -10.59
CA THR A 180 -7.76 -7.66 -9.95
C THR A 180 -9.28 -7.64 -10.00
N LEU A 181 -9.85 -8.72 -10.52
CA LEU A 181 -11.29 -8.94 -10.59
C LEU A 181 -11.64 -10.03 -9.59
N THR A 182 -12.49 -9.72 -8.62
CA THR A 182 -12.94 -10.70 -7.61
C THR A 182 -14.39 -11.09 -7.85
N GLU A 183 -14.65 -12.37 -8.09
CA GLU A 183 -16.01 -12.86 -8.31
C GLU A 183 -16.81 -12.86 -6.99
N ARG A 184 -18.01 -12.29 -7.02
CA ARG A 184 -18.79 -11.99 -5.81
C ARG A 184 -19.17 -13.22 -4.97
N SER A 185 -19.47 -14.35 -5.61
CA SER A 185 -20.05 -15.51 -4.92
C SER A 185 -19.00 -16.49 -4.37
N THR A 186 -17.89 -16.64 -5.09
CA THR A 186 -16.82 -17.61 -4.85
C THR A 186 -15.53 -16.97 -4.37
N ARG A 187 -15.42 -15.63 -4.46
CA ARG A 187 -14.22 -14.86 -4.12
C ARG A 187 -12.98 -15.25 -4.93
N ARG A 188 -13.18 -15.87 -6.10
CA ARG A 188 -12.08 -16.18 -7.02
C ARG A 188 -11.54 -14.89 -7.63
N ALA A 189 -10.22 -14.80 -7.74
CA ALA A 189 -9.54 -13.70 -8.40
C ALA A 189 -9.25 -14.03 -9.87
N PHE A 190 -9.31 -13.01 -10.72
CA PHE A 190 -8.82 -13.00 -12.08
C PHE A 190 -7.98 -11.74 -12.25
N GLU A 191 -6.74 -11.87 -12.73
CA GLU A 191 -5.78 -10.78 -12.74
C GLU A 191 -5.34 -10.45 -14.16
N VAL A 192 -5.22 -9.16 -14.44
CA VAL A 192 -4.70 -8.67 -15.72
C VAL A 192 -3.71 -7.55 -15.46
N ILE A 193 -2.58 -7.58 -16.17
CA ILE A 193 -1.58 -6.52 -16.10
C ILE A 193 -2.21 -5.21 -16.60
N ALA A 194 -2.08 -4.16 -15.80
CA ALA A 194 -2.43 -2.80 -16.20
C ALA A 194 -1.17 -2.12 -16.76
N ALA A 195 -1.22 -1.71 -18.02
CA ALA A 195 -0.20 -0.83 -18.57
C ALA A 195 -0.30 0.53 -17.87
N LEU A 196 0.83 1.02 -17.38
CA LEU A 196 0.92 2.30 -16.69
C LEU A 196 1.63 3.32 -17.58
N ASP A 197 1.12 4.54 -17.61
CA ASP A 197 1.70 5.65 -18.35
C ASP A 197 1.75 6.90 -17.48
N GLU A 198 2.92 7.54 -17.41
CA GLU A 198 3.10 8.75 -16.62
C GLU A 198 2.70 9.97 -17.45
N THR A 199 1.60 10.62 -17.07
CA THR A 199 1.13 11.84 -17.74
C THR A 199 1.06 12.99 -16.74
N GLY A 200 2.13 13.77 -16.65
CA GLY A 200 2.22 14.91 -15.73
C GLY A 200 2.16 14.48 -14.26
N ASP A 201 1.19 15.04 -13.53
CA ASP A 201 0.90 14.75 -12.12
C ASP A 201 0.01 13.51 -11.91
N ARG A 202 -0.30 12.78 -12.98
CA ARG A 202 -1.15 11.59 -12.95
C ARG A 202 -0.41 10.37 -13.45
N LEU A 203 -0.75 9.23 -12.84
CA LEU A 203 -0.41 7.92 -13.39
C LEU A 203 -1.65 7.34 -14.06
N GLY A 204 -1.65 7.32 -15.38
CA GLY A 204 -2.68 6.67 -16.18
C GLY A 204 -2.52 5.15 -16.12
N TYR A 205 -3.64 4.43 -16.08
CA TYR A 205 -3.64 2.97 -16.19
C TYR A 205 -4.58 2.51 -17.31
N ARG A 206 -4.20 1.42 -17.98
CA ARG A 206 -5.00 0.75 -19.01
C ARG A 206 -4.88 -0.76 -18.87
N ALA A 207 -6.01 -1.44 -18.63
CA ALA A 207 -6.09 -2.90 -18.61
C ALA A 207 -7.04 -3.40 -19.71
N ALA A 208 -6.71 -4.52 -20.34
CA ALA A 208 -7.53 -5.14 -21.38
C ALA A 208 -7.98 -6.54 -20.95
N LEU A 209 -9.28 -6.70 -20.71
CA LEU A 209 -9.90 -7.90 -20.17
C LEU A 209 -10.37 -8.81 -21.31
N PRO A 210 -9.76 -10.00 -21.48
CA PRO A 210 -10.23 -10.95 -22.48
C PRO A 210 -11.56 -11.55 -22.04
N VAL A 211 -12.62 -11.34 -22.82
CA VAL A 211 -13.96 -11.89 -22.50
C VAL A 211 -14.43 -12.94 -23.47
N SER A 212 -13.80 -13.10 -24.64
CA SER A 212 -14.27 -14.05 -25.67
C SER A 212 -13.19 -15.01 -26.15
N ARG A 213 -11.97 -14.52 -26.31
CA ARG A 213 -10.77 -15.25 -26.68
C ARG A 213 -9.67 -14.76 -25.77
N ALA A 214 -8.79 -15.65 -25.38
CA ALA A 214 -7.46 -15.24 -25.02
C ALA A 214 -6.49 -16.11 -25.83
N PHE A 215 -5.48 -15.44 -26.37
CA PHE A 215 -4.43 -16.09 -27.17
C PHE A 215 -3.41 -16.81 -26.28
N VAL A 216 -3.38 -16.47 -24.98
CA VAL A 216 -2.42 -16.97 -23.99
C VAL A 216 -3.14 -17.41 -22.71
N ASP A 217 -4.06 -16.60 -22.17
CA ASP A 217 -4.77 -16.88 -20.92
C ASP A 217 -6.18 -17.46 -21.11
N ASP A 218 -6.89 -17.76 -20.01
CA ASP A 218 -8.31 -18.07 -20.05
C ASP A 218 -9.15 -16.78 -20.10
N PRO A 219 -10.22 -16.70 -20.91
CA PRO A 219 -11.09 -15.53 -20.91
C PRO A 219 -11.93 -15.45 -19.63
N LEU A 220 -12.21 -14.23 -19.15
CA LEU A 220 -12.92 -13.95 -17.90
C LEU A 220 -14.16 -14.87 -17.75
N PRO A 221 -14.25 -15.69 -16.69
CA PRO A 221 -15.36 -16.62 -16.53
C PRO A 221 -16.70 -15.90 -16.29
N ARG A 222 -17.79 -16.67 -16.40
CA ARG A 222 -19.12 -16.14 -16.08
C ARG A 222 -19.21 -15.77 -14.59
N GLY A 223 -19.99 -14.74 -14.29
CA GLY A 223 -20.19 -14.22 -12.95
C GLY A 223 -20.22 -12.70 -12.94
N THR A 224 -20.35 -12.14 -11.73
CA THR A 224 -20.20 -10.71 -11.46
C THR A 224 -18.92 -10.50 -10.68
N TRP A 225 -18.06 -9.65 -11.23
CA TRP A 225 -16.69 -9.46 -10.78
C TRP A 225 -16.47 -8.02 -10.34
N ASP A 226 -16.15 -7.82 -9.06
CA ASP A 226 -15.77 -6.51 -8.53
C ASP A 226 -14.32 -6.20 -8.93
N VAL A 227 -14.06 -4.95 -9.31
CA VAL A 227 -12.77 -4.53 -9.87
C VAL A 227 -11.97 -3.69 -8.87
N SER A 228 -10.72 -4.08 -8.65
CA SER A 228 -9.73 -3.29 -7.93
C SER A 228 -8.44 -3.14 -8.74
N LEU A 229 -7.70 -2.05 -8.49
CA LEU A 229 -6.37 -1.79 -9.03
C LEU A 229 -5.35 -2.04 -7.92
N CYS A 230 -4.52 -3.06 -8.10
CA CYS A 230 -3.38 -3.34 -7.25
C CYS A 230 -2.13 -2.62 -7.81
N LEU A 231 -1.56 -1.70 -7.02
CA LEU A 231 -0.27 -1.09 -7.28
C LEU A 231 0.78 -1.81 -6.46
N ALA A 232 1.72 -2.44 -7.15
CA ALA A 232 2.82 -3.14 -6.54
C ALA A 232 4.10 -2.31 -6.63
N PHE A 233 4.75 -2.10 -5.49
CA PHE A 233 6.04 -1.44 -5.43
C PHE A 233 6.85 -2.00 -4.28
N SER A 234 8.10 -2.36 -4.56
CA SER A 234 9.01 -2.86 -3.52
C SER A 234 8.46 -4.02 -2.66
N GLY A 235 7.70 -4.94 -3.27
CA GLY A 235 7.08 -6.08 -2.57
C GLY A 235 5.86 -5.73 -1.72
N MET A 236 5.44 -4.47 -1.74
CA MET A 236 4.22 -3.98 -1.11
C MET A 236 3.12 -3.89 -2.15
N HIS A 237 1.88 -4.14 -1.72
CA HIS A 237 0.71 -4.15 -2.59
C HIS A 237 -0.36 -3.21 -2.02
N ARG A 238 -0.80 -2.24 -2.82
CA ARG A 238 -1.86 -1.29 -2.49
C ARG A 238 -3.07 -1.53 -3.37
N GLU A 239 -4.20 -1.87 -2.76
CA GLU A 239 -5.43 -2.17 -3.47
C GLU A 239 -6.39 -0.97 -3.44
N LEU A 240 -6.67 -0.42 -4.62
CA LEU A 240 -7.63 0.65 -4.82
C LEU A 240 -8.92 0.06 -5.39
N GLY A 241 -10.04 0.23 -4.69
CA GLY A 241 -11.35 -0.08 -5.28
C GLY A 241 -11.60 0.81 -6.49
N VAL A 242 -11.99 0.24 -7.63
CA VAL A 242 -12.26 1.03 -8.84
C VAL A 242 -13.75 1.39 -8.86
N LEU A 243 -14.07 2.68 -8.94
CA LEU A 243 -15.42 3.19 -9.13
C LEU A 243 -15.76 3.23 -10.62
N ALA A 244 -17.01 2.94 -10.96
CA ALA A 244 -17.47 2.94 -12.34
C ALA A 244 -17.48 4.38 -12.93
N PRO A 245 -17.20 4.53 -14.25
CA PRO A 245 -17.47 5.78 -14.96
C PRO A 245 -18.97 5.95 -15.19
N GLU A 246 -19.38 7.12 -15.70
CA GLU A 246 -20.78 7.37 -16.07
C GLU A 246 -21.26 6.44 -17.19
N ALA A 247 -20.41 6.20 -18.20
CA ALA A 247 -20.73 5.35 -19.33
C ALA A 247 -20.42 3.88 -19.02
N ALA A 248 -21.46 3.02 -19.03
CA ALA A 248 -21.31 1.58 -18.92
C ALA A 248 -21.13 0.91 -20.30
N VAL A 249 -20.52 -0.27 -20.30
CA VAL A 249 -20.54 -1.18 -21.44
C VAL A 249 -21.71 -2.13 -21.31
N ASP A 250 -22.37 -2.44 -22.43
CA ASP A 250 -23.33 -3.54 -22.56
C ASP A 250 -23.25 -4.11 -23.98
N VAL A 251 -22.69 -5.30 -24.12
CA VAL A 251 -22.41 -5.93 -25.42
C VAL A 251 -22.78 -7.41 -25.43
N GLN A 252 -23.09 -7.94 -26.60
CA GLN A 252 -23.26 -9.37 -26.83
C GLN A 252 -22.01 -9.93 -27.49
N VAL A 253 -21.33 -10.86 -26.81
CA VAL A 253 -20.13 -11.51 -27.33
C VAL A 253 -20.42 -12.98 -27.66
N TRP A 254 -19.80 -13.49 -28.72
CA TRP A 254 -19.91 -14.90 -29.08
C TRP A 254 -18.87 -15.74 -28.31
N ARG A 255 -19.33 -16.65 -27.45
CA ARG A 255 -18.48 -17.58 -26.68
C ARG A 255 -19.00 -19.01 -26.80
N ARG A 256 -18.12 -19.95 -27.16
CA ARG A 256 -18.43 -21.39 -27.23
C ARG A 256 -19.80 -21.67 -27.89
N LEU A 257 -20.00 -21.08 -29.07
CA LEU A 257 -21.21 -21.22 -29.89
C LEU A 257 -22.50 -20.58 -29.32
N ARG A 258 -22.39 -19.65 -28.37
CA ARG A 258 -23.55 -18.93 -27.80
C ARG A 258 -23.25 -17.45 -27.63
N HIS A 259 -24.26 -16.61 -27.77
CA HIS A 259 -24.18 -15.21 -27.32
C HIS A 259 -24.20 -15.15 -25.79
N VAL A 260 -23.28 -14.35 -25.25
CA VAL A 260 -23.15 -14.07 -23.83
C VAL A 260 -23.15 -12.56 -23.68
N ARG A 261 -24.03 -12.03 -22.82
CA ARG A 261 -24.03 -10.62 -22.46
C ARG A 261 -22.80 -10.32 -21.61
N VAL A 262 -22.13 -9.21 -21.88
CA VAL A 262 -21.10 -8.64 -21.02
C VAL A 262 -21.50 -7.21 -20.73
N SER A 263 -21.61 -6.85 -19.45
CA SER A 263 -21.96 -5.50 -19.04
C SER A 263 -21.09 -5.00 -17.90
N SER A 264 -20.95 -3.69 -17.74
CA SER A 264 -20.35 -3.07 -16.57
C SER A 264 -21.40 -2.32 -15.73
N SER A 265 -21.10 -2.07 -14.46
CA SER A 265 -21.82 -1.05 -13.68
C SER A 265 -21.52 0.36 -14.22
N SER A 266 -22.31 1.33 -13.77
CA SER A 266 -22.15 2.77 -14.01
C SER A 266 -22.05 3.51 -12.68
N ALA A 267 -21.49 4.72 -12.70
CA ALA A 267 -21.45 5.60 -11.54
C ALA A 267 -22.85 5.77 -10.90
N PRO A 268 -22.94 5.89 -9.56
CA PRO A 268 -21.85 6.03 -8.59
C PRO A 268 -21.30 4.70 -8.04
N ASP A 269 -21.74 3.56 -8.57
CA ASP A 269 -21.42 2.25 -8.00
C ASP A 269 -19.93 1.87 -8.20
N PRO A 270 -19.38 0.99 -7.35
CA PRO A 270 -18.13 0.31 -7.64
C PRO A 270 -18.18 -0.35 -9.02
N LEU A 271 -17.05 -0.33 -9.72
CA LEU A 271 -16.92 -0.97 -11.02
C LEU A 271 -17.03 -2.48 -10.86
N ALA A 272 -18.04 -3.05 -11.53
CA ALA A 272 -18.24 -4.47 -11.63
C ALA A 272 -18.43 -4.87 -13.09
N ILE A 273 -17.83 -5.98 -13.50
CA ILE A 273 -18.02 -6.59 -14.82
C ILE A 273 -18.89 -7.84 -14.65
N THR A 274 -20.00 -7.90 -15.38
CA THR A 274 -20.90 -9.05 -15.39
C THR A 274 -20.77 -9.78 -16.72
N VAL A 275 -20.52 -11.09 -16.66
CA VAL A 275 -20.40 -11.96 -17.83
C VAL A 275 -21.45 -13.06 -17.76
N GLY A 276 -22.43 -13.01 -18.66
CA GLY A 276 -23.58 -13.91 -18.68
C GLY A 276 -24.81 -13.30 -18.03
N ARG A 277 -25.66 -14.18 -17.48
CA ARG A 277 -26.80 -13.74 -16.65
C ARG A 277 -26.29 -13.58 -15.22
N ALA A 278 -26.61 -12.44 -14.61
CA ALA A 278 -26.52 -12.27 -13.16
C ALA A 278 -27.43 -13.29 -12.46
#